data_AF-A0A7S1CWM3-F1
#
_entry.id   AF-A0A7S1CWM3-F1
#
_cell.length_a   1.000
_cell.length_b   1.000
_cell.length_c   1.000
_cell.angle_alpha   90.00
_cell.angle_beta   90.00
_cell.angle_gamma   90.00
#
_symmetry.space_group_name_H-M   'P 1'
#
loop_
_entity.id
_entity.type
_entity.pdbx_description
1 polymer ?
#
loop_
_entity_poly.entity_id
_entity_poly.type
_entity_poly.pdbx_seq_one_letter_code
_entity_poly.pdbx_strand_id
1 'polypeptide(L)'
;RGCLSIETFRDGMDFYFPDKSKAARFMSFLENVVPVRVKSSKKLIGMDDKSNVANFKYTNLIEICPLCKDDLLYLPAKVARNLGNISRTVLVKNITDLIHVIDPLSGQTASMNPDQFWRQPIRPIITAARSRLTRYIVLGKEPVVTERNVSKRSATRKHRNRLASVTVAKEDDLGVNDKQFEEISHIGYLMKSGDICLGYDLTETQFVEDEAEQTRSEGKLP
;
A
#
# COMPACT_ATOMS: atom_id res chain seq x y z
N ARG A 1 -25.72 -19.52 13.03
CA ARG A 1 -25.88 -18.41 12.06
C ARG A 1 -25.24 -17.15 12.64
N GLY A 2 -24.23 -16.59 11.98
CA GLY A 2 -23.41 -15.47 12.48
C GLY A 2 -23.98 -14.10 12.16
N CYS A 3 -24.33 -13.87 10.89
CA CYS A 3 -24.93 -12.63 10.37
C CYS A 3 -26.41 -12.89 10.00
N LEU A 4 -27.26 -11.87 10.17
CA LEU A 4 -28.69 -11.89 9.84
C LEU A 4 -28.94 -11.49 8.38
N SER A 5 -28.39 -10.34 7.98
CA SER A 5 -28.53 -9.77 6.65
C SER A 5 -27.28 -8.96 6.30
N ILE A 6 -27.03 -8.86 5.00
CA ILE A 6 -25.95 -8.07 4.41
C ILE A 6 -26.60 -7.13 3.39
N GLU A 7 -26.38 -5.83 3.55
CA GLU A 7 -26.88 -4.81 2.64
C GLU A 7 -25.68 -4.13 1.97
N THR A 8 -25.63 -4.17 0.64
CA THR A 8 -24.53 -3.58 -0.14
C THR A 8 -24.93 -2.20 -0.68
N PHE A 9 -24.02 -1.25 -0.67
CA PHE A 9 -24.21 0.07 -1.27
C PHE A 9 -22.93 0.49 -2.03
N ARG A 10 -22.97 1.63 -2.74
CA ARG A 10 -21.92 2.02 -3.69
C ARG A 10 -20.50 1.97 -3.11
N ASP A 11 -20.32 2.41 -1.87
CA ASP A 11 -19.00 2.56 -1.23
C ASP A 11 -18.81 1.63 -0.01
N GLY A 12 -19.60 0.56 0.13
CA GLY A 12 -19.49 -0.32 1.30
C GLY A 12 -20.59 -1.36 1.47
N MET A 13 -20.61 -1.97 2.65
CA MET A 13 -21.57 -3.01 3.03
C MET A 13 -21.90 -2.93 4.52
N ASP A 14 -23.18 -3.11 4.85
CA ASP A 14 -23.66 -3.20 6.23
C ASP A 14 -23.94 -4.65 6.61
N PHE A 15 -23.41 -5.09 7.74
CA PHE A 15 -23.61 -6.42 8.30
C PHE A 15 -24.47 -6.34 9.57
N TYR A 16 -25.62 -7.01 9.57
CA TYR A 16 -26.50 -7.06 10.73
C TYR A 16 -26.25 -8.33 11.55
N PHE A 17 -26.11 -8.16 12.86
CA PHE A 17 -25.86 -9.25 13.80
C PHE A 17 -26.97 -9.33 14.84
N PRO A 18 -27.35 -10.54 15.30
CA PRO A 18 -28.38 -10.68 16.34
C PRO A 18 -27.84 -10.29 17.73
N ASP A 19 -26.54 -10.52 17.96
CA ASP A 19 -25.89 -10.34 19.25
C ASP A 19 -24.65 -9.46 19.10
N LYS A 20 -24.40 -8.61 20.10
CA LYS A 20 -23.19 -7.77 20.18
C LYS A 20 -21.90 -8.59 20.15
N SER A 21 -21.90 -9.78 20.75
CA SER A 21 -20.73 -10.66 20.81
C SER A 21 -20.29 -11.17 19.43
N LYS A 22 -21.24 -11.46 18.54
CA LYS A 22 -20.96 -11.89 17.17
C LYS A 22 -20.39 -10.74 16.34
N ALA A 23 -20.95 -9.54 16.49
CA ALA A 23 -20.40 -8.34 15.86
C ALA A 23 -18.97 -8.06 16.35
N ALA A 24 -18.70 -8.20 17.65
CA ALA A 24 -17.36 -8.00 18.21
C ALA A 24 -16.31 -8.99 17.66
N ARG A 25 -16.68 -10.26 17.46
CA ARG A 25 -15.79 -11.25 16.82
C ARG A 25 -15.50 -10.89 15.36
N PHE A 26 -16.49 -10.39 14.63
CA PHE A 26 -16.29 -9.95 13.25
C PHE A 26 -15.38 -8.72 13.16
N MET A 27 -15.56 -7.74 14.06
CA MET A 27 -14.67 -6.58 14.14
C MET A 27 -13.22 -7.00 14.46
N SER A 28 -13.03 -7.88 15.44
CA SER A 28 -11.70 -8.39 15.78
C SER A 28 -11.07 -9.17 14.63
N PHE A 29 -11.86 -9.89 13.82
CA PHE A 29 -11.35 -10.51 12.60
C PHE A 29 -10.85 -9.46 11.60
N LEU A 30 -11.61 -8.39 11.36
CA LEU A 30 -11.20 -7.33 10.43
C LEU A 30 -9.93 -6.62 10.90
N GLU A 31 -9.84 -6.28 12.18
CA GLU A 31 -8.65 -5.66 12.79
C GLU A 31 -7.37 -6.49 12.61
N ASN A 32 -7.48 -7.82 12.53
CA ASN A 32 -6.34 -8.72 12.33
C ASN A 32 -5.95 -8.92 10.85
N VAL A 33 -6.82 -8.54 9.91
CA VAL A 33 -6.61 -8.82 8.48
C VAL A 33 -6.31 -7.55 7.70
N VAL A 34 -6.93 -6.43 8.08
CA VAL A 34 -6.82 -5.15 7.37
C VAL A 34 -6.65 -3.98 8.35
N PRO A 35 -5.98 -2.89 7.95
CA PRO A 35 -5.82 -1.72 8.78
C PRO A 35 -7.14 -0.95 8.78
N VAL A 36 -7.83 -0.94 9.92
CA VAL A 36 -9.17 -0.34 10.06
C VAL A 36 -9.21 0.75 11.14
N ARG A 37 -10.19 1.64 11.03
CA ARG A 37 -10.61 2.58 12.07
C ARG A 37 -12.05 2.30 12.44
N VAL A 38 -12.29 2.03 13.72
CA VAL A 38 -13.62 1.69 14.23
C VAL A 38 -14.20 2.84 15.06
N LYS A 39 -15.44 3.22 14.79
CA LYS A 39 -16.24 4.16 15.59
C LYS A 39 -17.53 3.47 16.04
N SER A 40 -17.72 3.34 17.35
CA SER A 40 -18.91 2.69 17.92
C SER A 40 -19.92 3.71 18.43
N SER A 41 -21.20 3.48 18.18
CA SER A 41 -22.31 4.24 18.75
C SER A 41 -23.40 3.31 19.27
N LYS A 42 -24.21 3.79 20.23
CA LYS A 42 -25.36 3.06 20.77
C LYS A 42 -26.57 3.97 20.81
N LYS A 43 -27.75 3.44 20.47
CA LYS A 43 -29.03 4.11 20.54
C LYS A 43 -29.95 3.33 21.47
N LEU A 44 -30.52 3.98 22.48
CA LEU A 44 -31.54 3.38 23.33
C LEU A 44 -32.83 3.19 22.51
N ILE A 45 -33.36 1.97 22.46
CA ILE A 45 -34.64 1.65 21.81
C ILE A 45 -35.78 1.68 22.83
N GLY A 46 -35.52 1.24 24.06
CA GLY A 46 -36.50 1.23 25.14
C GLY A 46 -35.88 0.81 26.45
N MET A 47 -36.55 1.14 27.55
CA MET A 47 -36.15 0.81 28.92
C MET A 47 -37.37 0.32 29.67
N ASP A 48 -37.22 -0.78 30.41
CA ASP A 48 -38.21 -1.24 31.37
C ASP A 48 -37.79 -0.75 32.77
N ASP A 49 -38.52 0.23 33.30
CA ASP A 49 -38.24 0.85 34.59
C ASP A 49 -38.49 -0.10 35.76
N LYS A 50 -39.30 -1.16 35.58
CA LYS A 50 -39.60 -2.12 36.64
C LYS A 50 -38.48 -3.14 36.81
N SER A 51 -37.87 -3.55 35.70
CA SER A 51 -36.77 -4.53 35.71
C SER A 51 -35.39 -3.87 35.57
N ASN A 52 -35.32 -2.55 35.38
CA ASN A 52 -34.10 -1.79 35.07
C ASN A 52 -33.31 -2.38 33.89
N VAL A 53 -34.02 -2.90 32.87
CA VAL A 53 -33.42 -3.47 31.67
C VAL A 53 -33.60 -2.49 30.52
N ALA A 54 -32.49 -2.11 29.89
CA ALA A 54 -32.47 -1.20 28.75
C ALA A 54 -32.02 -1.92 27.47
N ASN A 55 -32.80 -1.75 26.41
CA ASN A 55 -32.55 -2.31 25.08
C ASN A 55 -31.82 -1.28 24.20
N PHE A 56 -30.62 -1.63 23.75
CA PHE A 56 -29.79 -0.77 22.91
C PHE A 56 -29.57 -1.36 21.52
N LYS A 57 -29.65 -0.52 20.48
CA LYS A 57 -29.11 -0.81 19.15
C LYS A 57 -27.67 -0.32 19.09
N TYR A 58 -26.74 -1.17 18.68
CA TYR A 58 -25.34 -0.81 18.49
C TYR A 58 -25.03 -0.66 17.00
N THR A 59 -24.30 0.39 16.65
CA THR A 59 -23.81 0.62 15.28
C THR A 59 -22.31 0.86 15.34
N ASN A 60 -21.55 0.05 14.62
CA ASN A 60 -20.09 0.17 14.50
C ASN A 60 -19.76 0.56 13.06
N LEU A 61 -19.22 1.76 12.87
CA LEU A 61 -18.69 2.22 11.59
C LEU A 61 -17.23 1.78 11.48
N ILE A 62 -16.92 0.99 10.46
CA ILE A 62 -15.57 0.48 10.19
C ILE A 62 -15.10 1.11 8.88
N GLU A 63 -14.02 1.88 8.96
CA GLU A 63 -13.38 2.49 7.79
C GLU A 63 -12.08 1.74 7.50
N ILE A 64 -11.95 1.18 6.30
CA ILE A 64 -10.73 0.48 5.85
C ILE A 64 -9.75 1.51 5.26
N CYS A 65 -8.45 1.28 5.42
CA CYS A 65 -7.41 2.07 4.75
C CYS A 65 -7.63 2.09 3.22
N PRO A 66 -7.61 3.27 2.57
CA PRO A 66 -7.89 3.39 1.13
C PRO A 66 -6.68 3.04 0.25
N LEU A 67 -5.54 2.66 0.83
CA LEU A 67 -4.35 2.27 0.09
C LEU A 67 -4.53 0.86 -0.49
N CYS A 68 -3.95 0.62 -1.66
CA CYS A 68 -3.92 -0.69 -2.30
C CYS A 68 -2.48 -1.17 -2.50
N LYS A 69 -2.33 -2.47 -2.75
CA LYS A 69 -1.06 -3.05 -3.17
C LYS A 69 -0.59 -2.39 -4.48
N ASP A 70 0.72 -2.15 -4.57
CA ASP A 70 1.43 -1.55 -5.71
C ASP A 70 1.12 -0.06 -5.96
N ASP A 71 0.38 0.61 -5.08
CA ASP A 71 0.16 2.06 -5.16
C ASP A 71 1.48 2.83 -4.95
N LEU A 72 1.65 3.93 -5.69
CA LEU A 72 2.76 4.85 -5.56
C LEU A 72 2.42 5.96 -4.57
N LEU A 73 3.21 6.09 -3.50
CA LEU A 73 3.02 7.07 -2.45
C LEU A 73 4.16 8.10 -2.44
N TYR A 74 3.81 9.35 -2.13
CA TYR A 74 4.75 10.36 -1.69
C TYR A 74 4.56 10.62 -0.20
N LEU A 75 5.53 10.22 0.61
CA LEU A 75 5.47 10.37 2.05
C LEU A 75 5.82 11.82 2.46
N PRO A 76 5.10 12.40 3.43
CA PRO A 76 5.55 13.60 4.12
C PRO A 76 6.91 13.37 4.78
N ALA A 77 7.79 14.37 4.76
CA ALA A 77 9.15 14.24 5.28
C ALA A 77 9.23 13.75 6.74
N LYS A 78 8.27 14.16 7.58
CA LYS A 78 8.16 13.71 8.98
C LYS A 78 7.86 12.21 9.07
N VAL A 79 6.95 11.71 8.24
CA VAL A 79 6.57 10.29 8.20
C VAL A 79 7.74 9.46 7.70
N ALA A 80 8.39 9.88 6.61
CA ALA A 80 9.55 9.21 6.04
C ALA A 80 10.71 9.09 7.06
N ARG A 81 10.96 10.15 7.84
CA ARG A 81 11.96 10.14 8.93
C ARG A 81 11.60 9.16 10.03
N ASN A 82 10.33 9.13 10.45
CA ASN A 82 9.85 8.21 11.48
C ASN A 82 9.90 6.74 11.03
N LEU A 83 9.78 6.47 9.73
CA LEU A 83 9.89 5.14 9.13
C LEU A 83 11.34 4.71 8.85
N GLY A 84 12.28 5.14 9.70
CA GLY A 84 13.70 4.79 9.59
C GLY A 84 14.42 5.53 8.47
N ASN A 85 14.01 6.78 8.22
CA ASN A 85 14.58 7.63 7.17
C ASN A 85 14.53 6.99 5.78
N ILE A 86 13.39 6.36 5.46
CA ILE A 86 13.09 5.82 4.13
C ILE A 86 12.94 6.96 3.12
N SER A 87 13.13 6.68 1.83
CA SER A 87 12.82 7.63 0.76
C SER A 87 11.36 8.12 0.83
N ARG A 88 11.12 9.32 0.31
CA ARG A 88 9.76 9.88 0.24
C ARG A 88 8.91 9.18 -0.81
N THR A 89 9.51 8.68 -1.87
CA THR A 89 8.81 7.96 -2.93
C THR A 89 8.87 6.47 -2.64
N VAL A 90 7.72 5.87 -2.33
CA VAL A 90 7.62 4.46 -1.94
C VAL A 90 6.45 3.78 -2.64
N LEU A 91 6.54 2.47 -2.76
CA LEU A 91 5.45 1.61 -3.22
C LEU A 91 4.81 0.89 -2.04
N VAL A 92 3.50 0.68 -2.08
CA VAL A 92 2.83 -0.21 -1.13
C VAL A 92 3.13 -1.66 -1.50
N LYS A 93 3.89 -2.35 -0.65
CA LYS A 93 4.31 -3.73 -0.90
C LYS A 93 3.19 -4.73 -0.64
N ASN A 94 2.54 -4.59 0.50
CA ASN A 94 1.44 -5.44 0.94
C ASN A 94 0.66 -4.76 2.06
N ILE A 95 -0.61 -5.12 2.18
CA ILE A 95 -1.51 -4.64 3.21
C ILE A 95 -1.96 -5.84 4.03
N THR A 96 -1.75 -5.74 5.33
CA THR A 96 -2.13 -6.72 6.36
C THR A 96 -2.87 -5.96 7.46
N ASP A 97 -2.79 -6.38 8.73
CA ASP A 97 -3.11 -5.51 9.88
C ASP A 97 -2.27 -4.21 9.88
N LEU A 98 -1.05 -4.29 9.33
CA LEU A 98 -0.15 -3.17 9.07
C LEU A 98 -0.06 -2.81 7.58
N ILE A 99 0.31 -1.56 7.30
CA ILE A 99 0.60 -1.06 5.94
C ILE A 99 2.11 -1.20 5.70
N HIS A 100 2.51 -2.05 4.75
CA HIS A 100 3.92 -2.25 4.42
C HIS A 100 4.29 -1.49 3.15
N VAL A 101 5.34 -0.68 3.25
CA VAL A 101 5.89 0.10 2.14
C VAL A 101 7.31 -0.35 1.82
N ILE A 102 7.72 -0.13 0.58
CA ILE A 102 9.05 -0.40 0.08
C ILE A 102 9.57 0.78 -0.75
N ASP A 103 10.81 1.16 -0.49
CA ASP A 103 11.56 2.01 -1.38
C ASP A 103 12.10 1.15 -2.55
N PRO A 104 11.66 1.39 -3.79
CA PRO A 104 12.04 0.58 -4.94
C PRO A 104 13.53 0.68 -5.29
N LEU A 105 14.20 1.78 -4.93
CA LEU A 105 15.59 2.05 -5.28
C LEU A 105 16.56 1.50 -4.23
N SER A 106 16.27 1.69 -2.94
CA SER A 106 17.14 1.20 -1.85
C SER A 106 16.76 -0.20 -1.35
N GLY A 107 15.57 -0.69 -1.68
CA GLY A 107 15.03 -1.95 -1.19
C GLY A 107 14.65 -1.92 0.30
N GLN A 108 14.75 -0.77 0.95
CA GLN A 108 14.35 -0.57 2.34
C GLN A 108 12.85 -0.74 2.48
N THR A 109 12.43 -1.57 3.43
CA THR A 109 11.02 -1.78 3.76
C THR A 109 10.70 -1.16 5.10
N ALA A 110 9.52 -0.57 5.22
CA ALA A 110 9.00 -0.06 6.48
C ALA A 110 7.52 -0.45 6.64
N SER A 111 7.06 -0.52 7.88
CA SER A 111 5.67 -0.83 8.21
C SER A 111 5.07 0.33 9.02
N MET A 112 3.85 0.72 8.67
CA MET A 112 3.10 1.79 9.32
C MET A 112 1.87 1.19 10.02
N ASN A 113 1.65 1.62 11.26
CA ASN A 113 0.48 1.21 12.03
C ASN A 113 -0.78 1.98 11.56
N PRO A 114 -1.98 1.38 11.66
CA PRO A 114 -3.23 2.06 11.34
C PRO A 114 -3.37 3.40 12.07
N ASP A 115 -3.03 3.46 13.36
CA ASP A 115 -3.10 4.69 14.15
C ASP A 115 -2.18 5.80 13.63
N GLN A 116 -1.00 5.44 13.12
CA GLN A 116 -0.07 6.41 12.52
C GLN A 116 -0.64 6.94 11.20
N PHE A 117 -1.21 6.05 10.38
CA PHE A 117 -1.89 6.42 9.14
C PHE A 117 -3.06 7.36 9.40
N TRP A 118 -3.94 7.07 10.36
CA TRP A 118 -5.13 7.89 10.62
C TRP A 118 -4.82 9.23 11.28
N ARG A 119 -3.65 9.39 11.92
CA ARG A 119 -3.17 10.69 12.43
C ARG A 119 -2.74 11.62 11.29
N GLN A 120 -2.11 11.08 10.26
CA GLN A 120 -1.71 11.82 9.07
C GLN A 120 -2.00 10.99 7.81
N PRO A 121 -3.25 11.00 7.32
CA PRO A 121 -3.65 10.20 6.18
C PRO A 121 -2.87 10.58 4.92
N ILE A 122 -2.37 9.58 4.22
CA ILE A 122 -1.61 9.74 2.97
C ILE A 122 -2.50 9.26 1.83
N ARG A 123 -2.55 10.03 0.75
CA ARG A 123 -3.21 9.63 -0.49
C ARG A 123 -2.16 9.10 -1.47
N PRO A 124 -2.48 8.07 -2.26
CA PRO A 124 -1.59 7.63 -3.32
C PRO A 124 -1.48 8.72 -4.40
N ILE A 125 -0.28 8.95 -4.90
CA ILE A 125 -0.05 9.83 -6.06
C ILE A 125 -0.65 9.18 -7.31
N ILE A 126 -0.36 7.88 -7.46
CA ILE A 126 -0.85 7.05 -8.54
C ILE A 126 -1.40 5.76 -7.92
N THR A 127 -2.66 5.47 -8.21
CA THR A 127 -3.32 4.23 -7.79
C THR A 127 -3.12 3.15 -8.83
N ALA A 128 -2.57 2.00 -8.44
CA ALA A 128 -2.33 0.87 -9.34
C ALA A 128 -3.61 0.38 -10.01
N ALA A 129 -4.72 0.38 -9.26
CA ALA A 129 -6.02 -0.10 -9.74
C ALA A 129 -6.68 0.82 -10.79
N ARG A 130 -6.27 2.09 -10.87
CA ARG A 130 -6.87 3.10 -11.76
C ARG A 130 -5.93 3.57 -12.86
N SER A 131 -4.63 3.40 -12.67
CA SER A 131 -3.61 3.79 -13.65
C SER A 131 -3.35 2.65 -14.62
N ARG A 132 -3.27 2.99 -15.91
CA ARG A 132 -2.74 2.07 -16.92
C ARG A 132 -1.22 2.05 -16.76
N LEU A 133 -0.72 1.05 -16.05
CA LEU A 133 0.72 0.80 -15.96
C LEU A 133 1.31 0.61 -17.36
N THR A 134 2.48 1.22 -17.59
CA THR A 134 3.19 1.10 -18.86
C THR A 134 3.89 -0.25 -18.90
N ARG A 135 3.83 -0.90 -20.08
CA ARG A 135 4.47 -2.19 -20.32
C ARG A 135 5.89 -1.95 -20.83
N TYR A 136 6.84 -2.62 -20.19
CA TYR A 136 8.25 -2.54 -20.51
C TYR A 136 8.78 -3.94 -20.81
N ILE A 137 9.68 -4.03 -21.79
CA ILE A 137 10.43 -5.24 -22.10
C ILE A 137 11.81 -5.14 -21.47
N VAL A 138 12.18 -6.17 -20.72
CA VAL A 138 13.49 -6.25 -20.07
C VAL A 138 14.53 -6.67 -21.09
N LEU A 139 15.54 -5.82 -21.31
CA LEU A 139 16.65 -6.10 -22.23
C LEU A 139 17.79 -6.80 -21.49
N GLY A 140 18.09 -6.33 -20.27
CA GLY A 140 19.17 -6.85 -19.44
C GLY A 140 18.99 -6.51 -17.97
N LYS A 141 19.81 -7.13 -17.12
CA LYS A 141 19.89 -6.77 -15.71
C LYS A 141 21.31 -6.94 -15.16
N GLU A 142 21.68 -6.07 -14.25
CA GLU A 142 22.93 -6.14 -13.51
C GLU A 142 22.66 -6.14 -11.99
N PRO A 143 23.26 -7.05 -11.21
CA PRO A 143 23.04 -7.09 -9.78
C PRO A 143 23.66 -5.87 -9.09
N VAL A 144 22.88 -5.14 -8.30
CA VAL A 144 23.39 -4.00 -7.52
C VAL A 144 23.92 -4.49 -6.18
N VAL A 145 25.22 -4.31 -5.95
CA VAL A 145 25.87 -4.66 -4.69
C VAL A 145 25.89 -3.44 -3.78
N THR A 146 24.96 -3.35 -2.83
CA THR A 146 24.99 -2.36 -1.75
C THR A 146 25.81 -2.87 -0.55
N GLU A 147 26.46 -1.98 0.20
CA GLU A 147 27.26 -2.34 1.40
C GLU A 147 26.46 -3.11 2.47
N ARG A 148 25.14 -2.87 2.53
CA ARG A 148 24.19 -3.64 3.37
C ARG A 148 24.14 -5.14 3.00
N ASN A 149 24.49 -5.51 1.77
CA ASN A 149 24.56 -6.91 1.32
C ASN A 149 25.87 -7.60 1.72
N VAL A 150 26.90 -6.84 2.12
CA VAL A 150 28.24 -7.36 2.44
C VAL A 150 28.34 -7.73 3.93
N SER A 151 27.59 -7.04 4.80
CA SER A 151 27.63 -7.21 6.25
C SER A 151 26.49 -8.08 6.79
N LYS A 152 26.51 -9.39 6.51
CA LYS A 152 26.05 -10.45 7.45
C LYS A 152 26.10 -11.83 6.79
N ARG A 153 27.07 -12.64 7.19
CA ARG A 153 27.05 -14.12 7.13
C ARG A 153 25.92 -14.74 7.99
N SER A 154 24.91 -13.98 8.40
CA SER A 154 23.80 -14.42 9.23
C SER A 154 22.53 -13.66 8.87
N ALA A 155 21.97 -13.98 7.71
CA ALA A 155 20.56 -13.79 7.42
C ALA A 155 20.13 -15.04 6.67
N THR A 156 19.19 -15.76 7.24
CA THR A 156 18.55 -16.93 6.64
C THR A 156 18.28 -16.68 5.15
N ARG A 157 18.65 -17.67 4.34
CA ARG A 157 18.72 -17.71 2.86
C ARG A 157 17.39 -17.42 2.13
N LYS A 158 16.38 -16.89 2.80
CA LYS A 158 15.01 -16.71 2.30
C LYS A 158 14.64 -15.22 2.32
N HIS A 159 14.54 -14.65 1.12
CA HIS A 159 13.77 -13.45 0.77
C HIS A 159 14.23 -12.08 1.29
N ARG A 160 15.31 -11.51 0.73
CA ARG A 160 15.49 -10.06 0.82
C ARG A 160 15.83 -9.48 -0.54
N ASN A 161 14.81 -8.86 -1.14
CA ASN A 161 14.83 -7.92 -2.27
C ASN A 161 16.24 -7.59 -2.75
N ARG A 162 16.75 -8.40 -3.68
CA ARG A 162 18.03 -8.12 -4.30
C ARG A 162 17.75 -7.08 -5.37
N LEU A 163 18.25 -5.87 -5.13
CA LEU A 163 18.22 -4.82 -6.12
C LEU A 163 18.97 -5.28 -7.37
N ALA A 164 18.43 -4.94 -8.54
CA ALA A 164 19.15 -5.03 -9.79
C ALA A 164 18.90 -3.76 -10.59
N SER A 165 19.94 -3.28 -11.27
CA SER A 165 19.80 -2.33 -12.36
C SER A 165 19.19 -3.09 -13.51
N VAL A 166 18.09 -2.60 -14.08
CA VAL A 166 17.39 -3.25 -15.17
C VAL A 166 17.39 -2.28 -16.34
N THR A 167 17.86 -2.76 -17.49
CA THR A 167 17.75 -2.05 -18.76
C THR A 167 16.44 -2.46 -19.40
N VAL A 168 15.54 -1.51 -19.63
CA VAL A 168 14.21 -1.73 -20.18
C VAL A 168 13.91 -0.80 -21.34
N ALA A 169 13.05 -1.23 -22.25
CA ALA A 169 12.45 -0.38 -23.28
C ALA A 169 10.93 -0.45 -23.17
N LYS A 170 10.21 0.62 -23.52
CA LYS A 170 8.74 0.56 -23.61
C LYS A 170 8.37 -0.47 -24.69
N GLU A 171 7.35 -1.29 -24.42
CA GLU A 171 6.91 -2.32 -25.38
C GLU A 171 6.48 -1.69 -26.72
N ASP A 172 5.83 -0.53 -26.67
CA ASP A 172 5.38 0.21 -27.86
C ASP A 172 6.54 0.86 -28.65
N ASP A 173 7.69 1.09 -28.01
CA ASP A 173 8.87 1.72 -28.63
C ASP A 173 9.81 0.68 -29.26
N LEU A 174 9.68 -0.60 -28.89
CA LEU A 174 10.60 -1.64 -29.31
C LEU A 174 10.51 -1.88 -30.82
N GLY A 175 11.62 -1.64 -31.53
CA GLY A 175 11.69 -1.77 -32.99
C GLY A 175 11.22 -0.53 -33.76
N VAL A 176 10.73 0.49 -33.05
CA VAL A 176 10.42 1.81 -33.62
C VAL A 176 11.54 2.80 -33.31
N ASN A 177 12.08 2.75 -32.09
CA ASN A 177 13.21 3.58 -31.67
C ASN A 177 14.16 2.81 -30.73
N ASP A 178 15.33 3.41 -30.47
CA ASP A 178 16.37 2.87 -29.61
C ASP A 178 16.34 3.44 -28.18
N LYS A 179 15.18 3.95 -27.70
CA LYS A 179 15.08 4.49 -26.35
C LYS A 179 15.13 3.37 -25.32
N GLN A 180 16.05 3.48 -24.38
CA GLN A 180 16.23 2.55 -23.29
C GLN A 180 16.31 3.33 -21.98
N PHE A 181 15.78 2.72 -20.92
CA PHE A 181 15.81 3.23 -19.56
C PHE A 181 16.62 2.27 -18.71
N GLU A 182 17.51 2.78 -17.89
CA GLU A 182 18.28 2.00 -16.95
C GLU A 182 17.89 2.41 -15.54
N GLU A 183 17.15 1.53 -14.84
CA GLU A 183 16.59 1.85 -13.54
C GLU A 183 16.85 0.77 -12.50
N ILE A 184 16.98 1.18 -11.24
CA ILE A 184 17.15 0.25 -10.12
C ILE A 184 15.78 -0.24 -9.66
N SER A 185 15.61 -1.56 -9.58
CA SER A 185 14.35 -2.17 -9.16
C SER A 185 14.52 -3.21 -8.05
N HIS A 186 13.66 -3.11 -7.03
CA HIS A 186 13.51 -4.09 -5.95
C HIS A 186 13.03 -5.48 -6.40
N ILE A 187 12.43 -5.59 -7.59
CA ILE A 187 12.04 -6.86 -8.22
C ILE A 187 12.95 -7.24 -9.38
N GLY A 188 13.95 -6.41 -9.74
CA GLY A 188 14.80 -6.63 -10.90
C GLY A 188 15.57 -7.95 -10.88
N TYR A 189 15.92 -8.45 -9.68
CA TYR A 189 16.55 -9.76 -9.55
C TYR A 189 15.68 -10.93 -10.07
N LEU A 190 14.35 -10.82 -10.01
CA LEU A 190 13.43 -11.85 -10.47
C LEU A 190 13.25 -11.85 -12.00
N MET A 191 13.45 -10.70 -12.64
CA MET A 191 13.24 -10.51 -14.07
C MET A 191 14.32 -11.20 -14.92
N LYS A 192 14.01 -11.56 -16.16
CA LYS A 192 14.98 -12.05 -17.15
C LYS A 192 14.86 -11.23 -18.43
N SER A 193 15.91 -11.24 -19.26
CA SER A 193 15.86 -10.65 -20.59
C SER A 193 14.72 -11.28 -21.41
N GLY A 194 13.91 -10.44 -22.05
CA GLY A 194 12.70 -10.82 -22.78
C GLY A 194 11.42 -10.85 -21.93
N ASP A 195 11.50 -10.73 -20.60
CA ASP A 195 10.30 -10.64 -19.76
C ASP A 195 9.59 -9.29 -19.96
N ILE A 196 8.27 -9.31 -19.81
CA ILE A 196 7.45 -8.10 -19.79
C ILE A 196 7.17 -7.73 -18.34
N CYS A 197 7.48 -6.48 -17.98
CA CYS A 197 7.16 -5.92 -16.67
C CYS A 197 6.24 -4.71 -16.80
N LEU A 198 5.58 -4.39 -15.68
CA LEU A 198 4.72 -3.22 -15.56
C LEU A 198 5.41 -2.19 -14.69
N GLY A 199 5.41 -0.94 -15.14
CA GLY A 199 6.05 0.17 -14.44
C GLY A 199 5.21 1.44 -14.50
N TYR A 200 5.47 2.34 -13.56
CA TYR A 200 4.98 3.71 -13.64
C TYR A 200 5.95 4.53 -14.49
N ASP A 201 5.43 5.20 -15.51
CA ASP A 201 6.19 6.19 -16.26
C ASP A 201 6.07 7.55 -15.58
N LEU A 202 7.08 7.95 -14.81
CA LEU A 202 7.06 9.22 -14.07
C LEU A 202 7.47 10.42 -14.93
N THR A 203 8.01 10.19 -16.14
CA THR A 203 8.48 11.27 -17.02
C THR A 203 7.31 12.07 -17.62
N GLU A 204 6.24 11.36 -17.99
CA GLU A 204 5.05 11.94 -18.63
C GLU A 204 3.89 12.18 -17.64
N THR A 205 3.96 11.61 -16.43
CA THR A 205 2.87 11.72 -15.44
C THR A 205 2.92 13.05 -14.70
N GLN A 206 1.77 13.73 -14.59
CA GLN A 206 1.60 14.92 -13.75
C GLN A 206 0.98 14.54 -12.41
N PHE A 207 1.56 15.02 -11.30
CA PHE A 207 1.05 14.79 -9.96
C PHE A 207 0.19 15.95 -9.47
N VAL A 208 -0.80 15.61 -8.64
CA VAL A 208 -1.67 16.60 -7.96
C VAL A 208 -0.98 17.19 -6.73
N GLU A 209 -0.06 16.44 -6.11
CA GLU A 209 0.65 16.87 -4.90
C GLU A 209 1.83 17.77 -5.27
N ASP A 210 1.79 19.05 -4.87
CA ASP A 210 2.77 20.07 -5.26
C ASP A 210 4.22 19.68 -4.94
N GLU A 211 4.47 19.15 -3.73
CA GLU A 211 5.83 18.74 -3.35
C GLU A 211 6.35 17.56 -4.19
N ALA A 212 5.46 16.65 -4.59
CA ALA A 212 5.82 15.52 -5.44
C ALA A 212 6.10 16.00 -6.87
N GLU A 213 5.28 16.90 -7.41
CA GLU A 213 5.44 17.48 -8.74
C GLU A 213 6.71 18.34 -8.85
N GLN A 214 7.03 19.09 -7.79
CA GLN A 214 8.30 19.81 -7.71
C GLN A 214 9.48 18.84 -7.74
N THR A 215 9.44 17.76 -6.96
CA THR A 215 10.51 16.74 -6.95
C THR A 215 10.67 16.07 -8.32
N ARG A 216 9.55 15.83 -9.02
CA ARG A 216 9.51 15.28 -10.38
C ARG A 216 10.14 16.23 -11.40
N SER A 217 9.72 17.49 -11.41
CA SER A 217 10.23 18.51 -12.35
C SER A 217 11.70 18.85 -12.14
N GLU A 218 12.22 18.68 -10.93
CA GLU A 218 13.65 18.78 -10.61
C GLU A 218 14.47 17.55 -11.05
N GLY A 219 13.83 16.50 -11.61
CA GLY A 219 14.51 15.27 -12.04
C GLY A 219 15.06 14.42 -10.90
N LYS A 220 14.48 14.56 -9.69
CA LYS A 220 14.90 13.81 -8.49
C LYS A 220 14.12 12.52 -8.28
N LEU A 221 13.12 12.27 -9.11
CA LEU A 221 12.42 10.98 -9.18
C LEU A 221 13.05 10.11 -10.27
N PRO A 222 13.05 8.78 -10.08
CA PRO A 222 13.44 7.84 -11.13
C PRO A 222 12.46 7.89 -12.31
#